data_AF-A0A2E2VRD8-F1
#
_entry.id   AF-A0A2E2VRD8-F1
#
_cell.length_a   1.000
_cell.length_b   1.000
_cell.length_c   1.000
_cell.angle_alpha   90.00
_cell.angle_beta   90.00
_cell.angle_gamma   90.00
#
_symmetry.space_group_name_H-M   'P 1'
#
loop_
_entity.id
_entity.type
_entity.pdbx_description
1 polymer ?
#
loop_
_entity_poly.entity_id
_entity_poly.type
_entity_poly.pdbx_seq_one_letter_code
_entity_poly.pdbx_strand_id
1 'polypeptide(L)'
;MRVDLQLFHALIKAPFSLCRMRTKSLQAMGFYLATAFGVFGLVSWLAILNQEVMFQWFLDYLFPQDWHWALGKIVDKFFESQAKTILSSMILSGALVAASIILFPLKEYYSAAFEREGRYDNGPLEEFSLIQQGIEEAKLLFLYLTVQAVVVWIGYYPFSATQWIAMTLSTIFLFASFGLDLIAPTLQRHRISYALMIKVLLKHPWLTMGFGMLFTAPTLLLGNYILTLESLTLIETASILFGVNIIALTLAVPVGTHIASLVLDEARNTTRPTPRNRAIAYATLTVLLCVFSTLHSFFIMSLHHKSQVLKCNYSIDWDTFDVDFPGFKAFFKENKKVQISFVLNIANPTEFDVVIEESQLFIRNDGKEVSVIDMPDLAVSSRSVAAVPVKFDAQVDFSSIPDFKKLLKNWEMQLEYEVAPGIPMIVSVL
;
A
#
# COMPACT_ATOMS: atom_id res chain seq x y z
N MET A 1 13.81 25.95 19.97
CA MET A 1 12.90 27.06 19.58
C MET A 1 11.53 26.84 20.20
N ARG A 2 10.79 27.90 20.54
CA ARG A 2 9.38 27.79 20.95
C ARG A 2 8.50 27.30 19.77
N VAL A 3 7.35 26.70 20.06
CA VAL A 3 6.47 26.06 19.04
C VAL A 3 5.96 27.06 17.99
N ASP A 4 5.53 28.25 18.42
CA ASP A 4 5.11 29.36 17.56
C ASP A 4 6.21 29.77 16.58
N LEU A 5 7.45 29.87 17.07
CA LEU A 5 8.59 30.20 16.23
C LEU A 5 8.93 29.06 15.24
N GLN A 6 8.82 27.80 15.66
CA GLN A 6 9.00 26.65 14.77
C GLN A 6 8.00 26.68 13.60
N LEU A 7 6.71 26.88 13.89
CA LEU A 7 5.67 26.95 12.87
C LEU A 7 5.84 28.19 11.97
N PHE A 8 6.17 29.35 12.55
CA PHE A 8 6.44 30.56 11.78
C PHE A 8 7.59 30.36 10.79
N HIS A 9 8.68 29.71 11.22
CA HIS A 9 9.79 29.40 10.34
C HIS A 9 9.40 28.39 9.26
N ALA A 10 8.73 27.29 9.62
CA ALA A 10 8.33 26.24 8.69
C ALA A 10 7.34 26.71 7.63
N LEU A 11 6.31 27.45 8.03
CA LEU A 11 5.15 27.77 7.19
C LEU A 11 5.24 29.12 6.49
N ILE A 12 6.04 30.07 7.02
CA ILE A 12 6.08 31.45 6.50
C ILE A 12 7.50 31.82 6.07
N LYS A 13 8.46 31.80 7.01
CA LYS A 13 9.80 32.37 6.74
C LYS A 13 10.59 31.55 5.72
N ALA A 14 10.60 30.22 5.86
CA ALA A 14 11.35 29.35 4.98
C ALA A 14 10.75 29.31 3.55
N PRO A 15 9.42 29.22 3.35
CA PRO A 15 8.82 29.36 2.02
C PRO A 15 9.12 30.69 1.35
N PHE A 16 9.18 31.79 2.11
CA PHE A 16 9.56 33.11 1.58
C PHE A 16 11.00 33.16 1.03
N SER A 17 11.83 32.16 1.34
CA SER A 17 13.17 32.03 0.76
C SER A 17 13.14 31.72 -0.75
N LEU A 18 12.03 31.17 -1.27
CA LEU A 18 11.83 30.94 -2.70
C LEU A 18 11.86 32.25 -3.49
N CYS A 19 11.31 33.33 -2.93
CA CYS A 19 11.34 34.66 -3.54
C CYS A 19 12.74 35.26 -3.62
N ARG A 20 13.75 34.64 -2.98
CA ARG A 20 15.14 35.11 -2.94
C ARG A 20 16.07 34.31 -3.86
N MET A 21 15.54 33.34 -4.61
CA MET A 21 16.33 32.58 -5.58
C MET A 21 16.93 33.51 -6.63
N ARG A 22 18.21 33.33 -6.93
CA ARG A 22 18.90 34.07 -8.00
C ARG A 22 19.18 33.13 -9.17
N THR A 23 19.86 33.65 -10.18
CA THR A 23 20.03 33.00 -11.48
C THR A 23 20.62 31.59 -11.39
N LYS A 24 21.64 31.33 -10.56
CA LYS A 24 22.25 29.99 -10.52
C LYS A 24 21.33 28.99 -9.81
N SER A 25 20.64 29.42 -8.76
CA SER A 25 19.62 28.58 -8.10
C SER A 25 18.45 28.27 -9.01
N LEU A 26 17.99 29.24 -9.82
CA LEU A 26 16.93 29.02 -10.80
C LEU A 26 17.38 28.08 -11.92
N GLN A 27 18.61 28.20 -12.39
CA GLN A 27 19.20 27.26 -13.37
C GLN A 27 19.29 25.85 -12.80
N ALA A 28 19.79 25.71 -11.56
CA ALA A 28 19.88 24.41 -10.90
C ALA A 28 18.49 23.80 -10.63
N MET A 29 17.50 24.62 -10.25
CA MET A 29 16.10 24.20 -10.12
C MET A 29 15.55 23.69 -11.45
N GLY A 30 15.74 24.44 -12.54
CA GLY A 30 15.28 24.04 -13.87
C GLY A 30 15.93 22.75 -14.33
N PHE A 31 17.22 22.58 -14.08
CA PHE A 31 17.95 21.35 -14.40
C PHE A 31 17.46 20.16 -13.57
N TYR A 32 17.27 20.34 -12.27
CA TYR A 32 16.71 19.33 -11.37
C TYR A 32 15.32 18.91 -11.84
N LEU A 33 14.43 19.88 -12.08
CA LEU A 33 13.04 19.65 -12.49
C LEU A 33 12.96 18.93 -13.84
N ALA A 34 13.71 19.40 -14.84
CA ALA A 34 13.73 18.79 -16.17
C ALA A 34 14.27 17.36 -16.13
N THR A 35 15.33 17.12 -15.36
CA THR A 35 15.89 15.77 -15.22
C THR A 35 14.95 14.85 -14.45
N ALA A 36 14.31 15.35 -13.39
CA ALA A 36 13.33 14.60 -12.62
C ALA A 36 12.15 14.17 -13.50
N PHE A 37 11.55 15.10 -14.24
CA PHE A 37 10.48 14.77 -15.19
C PHE A 37 10.97 13.88 -16.34
N GLY A 38 12.18 14.07 -16.84
CA GLY A 38 12.74 13.22 -17.89
C GLY A 38 12.90 11.77 -17.44
N VAL A 39 13.56 11.55 -16.30
CA VAL A 39 13.82 10.20 -15.77
C VAL A 39 12.53 9.54 -15.32
N PHE A 40 11.77 10.20 -14.44
CA PHE A 40 10.56 9.58 -13.89
C PHE A 40 9.40 9.57 -14.87
N GLY A 41 9.28 10.58 -15.75
CA GLY A 41 8.31 10.56 -16.82
C GLY A 41 8.56 9.42 -17.80
N LEU A 42 9.83 9.13 -18.15
CA LEU A 42 10.18 7.97 -18.97
C LEU A 42 9.85 6.66 -18.26
N VAL A 43 10.19 6.53 -16.98
CA VAL A 43 9.88 5.32 -16.18
C VAL A 43 8.37 5.12 -16.09
N SER A 44 7.60 6.15 -15.76
CA SER A 44 6.13 6.11 -15.71
C SER A 44 5.53 5.78 -17.08
N TRP A 45 6.04 6.38 -18.15
CA TRP A 45 5.60 6.10 -19.51
C TRP A 45 5.82 4.63 -19.90
N LEU A 46 7.02 4.10 -19.63
CA LEU A 46 7.32 2.69 -19.85
C LEU A 46 6.46 1.78 -18.97
N ALA A 47 6.18 2.19 -17.73
CA ALA A 47 5.37 1.43 -16.80
C ALA A 47 3.90 1.34 -17.25
N ILE A 48 3.33 2.44 -17.74
CA ILE A 48 1.96 2.48 -18.27
C ILE A 48 1.85 1.63 -19.54
N LEU A 49 2.80 1.78 -20.48
CA LEU A 49 2.78 1.03 -21.74
C LEU A 49 2.94 -0.49 -21.56
N ASN A 50 3.62 -0.91 -20.50
CA ASN A 50 3.98 -2.32 -20.29
C ASN A 50 3.38 -2.89 -19.00
N GLN A 51 2.29 -2.32 -18.48
CA GLN A 51 1.70 -2.71 -17.19
C GLN A 51 1.42 -4.21 -17.10
N GLU A 52 0.76 -4.79 -18.10
CA GLU A 52 0.42 -6.21 -18.13
C GLU A 52 1.68 -7.08 -18.20
N VAL A 53 2.65 -6.70 -19.03
CA VAL A 53 3.92 -7.43 -19.20
C VAL A 53 4.74 -7.41 -17.91
N MET A 54 4.82 -6.25 -17.24
CA MET A 54 5.53 -6.14 -15.96
C MET A 54 4.85 -6.93 -14.85
N PHE A 55 3.52 -6.89 -14.78
CA PHE A 55 2.76 -7.65 -13.80
C PHE A 55 2.94 -9.15 -14.02
N GLN A 56 2.82 -9.61 -15.26
CA GLN A 56 3.06 -11.00 -15.62
C GLN A 56 4.50 -11.42 -15.32
N TRP A 57 5.49 -10.61 -15.66
CA TRP A 57 6.90 -10.91 -15.37
C TRP A 57 7.20 -11.01 -13.87
N PHE A 58 6.58 -10.14 -13.06
CA PHE A 58 6.65 -10.20 -11.61
C PHE A 58 6.04 -11.49 -11.07
N LEU A 59 4.87 -11.88 -11.59
CA LEU A 59 4.21 -13.13 -11.22
C LEU A 59 5.05 -14.35 -11.62
N ASP A 60 5.50 -14.41 -12.88
CA ASP A 60 6.33 -15.50 -13.41
C ASP A 60 7.64 -15.68 -12.61
N TYR A 61 8.23 -14.59 -12.10
CA TYR A 61 9.48 -14.63 -11.34
C TYR A 61 9.30 -15.08 -9.89
N LEU A 62 8.20 -14.71 -9.24
CA LEU A 62 8.00 -14.92 -7.81
C LEU A 62 7.07 -16.10 -7.48
N PHE A 63 6.21 -16.50 -8.41
CA PHE A 63 5.14 -17.44 -8.14
C PHE A 63 4.97 -18.49 -9.25
N PRO A 64 4.44 -19.68 -8.92
CA PRO A 64 4.03 -20.66 -9.93
C PRO A 64 2.83 -20.14 -10.75
N GLN A 65 2.73 -20.55 -12.02
CA GLN A 65 1.67 -20.11 -12.93
C GLN A 65 0.25 -20.33 -12.39
N ASP A 66 0.01 -21.45 -11.70
CA ASP A 66 -1.30 -21.78 -11.11
C ASP A 66 -1.79 -20.72 -10.10
N TRP A 67 -0.90 -19.86 -9.60
CA TRP A 67 -1.23 -18.86 -8.57
C TRP A 67 -1.55 -17.49 -9.15
N HIS A 68 -1.26 -17.24 -10.43
CA HIS A 68 -1.29 -15.89 -11.00
C HIS A 68 -2.68 -15.26 -10.91
N TRP A 69 -3.72 -16.05 -11.17
CA TRP A 69 -5.11 -15.59 -11.07
C TRP A 69 -5.48 -15.20 -9.63
N ALA A 70 -5.17 -16.08 -8.67
CA ALA A 70 -5.48 -15.87 -7.27
C ALA A 70 -4.74 -14.65 -6.71
N LEU A 71 -3.45 -14.54 -7.03
CA LEU A 71 -2.61 -13.41 -6.63
C LEU A 71 -3.11 -12.10 -7.23
N GLY A 72 -3.58 -12.08 -8.48
CA GLY A 72 -4.23 -10.91 -9.05
C GLY A 72 -5.39 -10.42 -8.18
N LYS A 73 -6.31 -11.33 -7.82
CA LYS A 73 -7.45 -11.00 -6.95
C LYS A 73 -7.04 -10.56 -5.55
N ILE A 74 -6.01 -11.18 -4.97
CA ILE A 74 -5.50 -10.82 -3.64
C ILE A 74 -4.84 -9.44 -3.67
N VAL A 75 -4.04 -9.14 -4.70
CA VAL A 75 -3.37 -7.85 -4.87
C VAL A 75 -4.41 -6.75 -5.03
N ASP A 76 -5.41 -6.95 -5.89
CA ASP A 76 -6.52 -6.01 -6.06
C ASP A 76 -7.23 -5.78 -4.72
N LYS A 77 -7.59 -6.87 -4.02
CA LYS A 77 -8.31 -6.78 -2.75
C LYS A 77 -7.49 -6.12 -1.65
N PHE A 78 -6.19 -6.39 -1.60
CA PHE A 78 -5.27 -5.79 -0.65
C PHE A 78 -5.18 -4.28 -0.84
N PHE A 79 -5.12 -3.81 -2.09
CA PHE A 79 -5.11 -2.37 -2.36
C PHE A 79 -6.48 -1.72 -2.14
N GLU A 80 -7.57 -2.41 -2.47
CA GLU A 80 -8.94 -1.97 -2.15
C GLU A 80 -9.20 -1.86 -0.64
N SER A 81 -8.61 -2.75 0.16
CA SER A 81 -8.81 -2.77 1.61
C SER A 81 -8.06 -1.66 2.33
N GLN A 82 -7.06 -1.04 1.70
CA GLN A 82 -6.35 0.09 2.27
C GLN A 82 -7.19 1.36 2.17
N ALA A 83 -7.17 2.17 3.23
CA ALA A 83 -7.71 3.52 3.15
C ALA A 83 -6.95 4.31 2.07
N LYS A 84 -7.68 5.06 1.23
CA LYS A 84 -7.10 5.87 0.14
C LYS A 84 -5.96 6.77 0.62
N THR A 85 -6.06 7.30 1.83
CA THR A 85 -5.01 8.09 2.49
C THR A 85 -3.71 7.30 2.69
N ILE A 86 -3.80 6.02 3.08
CA ILE A 86 -2.62 5.16 3.26
C ILE A 86 -1.98 4.90 1.90
N LEU A 87 -2.77 4.58 0.87
CA LEU A 87 -2.28 4.32 -0.47
C LEU A 87 -1.62 5.55 -1.10
N SER A 88 -2.28 6.71 -1.02
CA SER A 88 -1.75 8.00 -1.47
C SER A 88 -0.43 8.34 -0.75
N SER A 89 -0.39 8.21 0.58
CA SER A 89 0.82 8.43 1.38
C SER A 89 1.95 7.46 1.03
N MET A 90 1.63 6.20 0.75
CA MET A 90 2.60 5.19 0.34
C MET A 90 3.21 5.52 -1.02
N ILE A 91 2.38 5.90 -2.01
CA ILE A 91 2.85 6.35 -3.34
C ILE A 91 3.75 7.57 -3.19
N LEU A 92 3.34 8.58 -2.43
CA LEU A 92 4.12 9.81 -2.22
C LEU A 92 5.44 9.54 -1.47
N SER A 93 5.43 8.64 -0.49
CA SER A 93 6.63 8.23 0.24
C SER A 93 7.58 7.42 -0.64
N GLY A 94 7.05 6.50 -1.44
CA GLY A 94 7.82 5.77 -2.44
C GLY A 94 8.44 6.71 -3.47
N ALA A 95 7.71 7.74 -3.87
CA ALA A 95 8.21 8.79 -4.75
C ALA A 95 9.34 9.61 -4.14
N LEU A 96 9.19 10.01 -2.88
CA LEU A 96 10.24 10.67 -2.12
C LEU A 96 11.50 9.81 -2.07
N VAL A 97 11.38 8.54 -1.69
CA VAL A 97 12.51 7.59 -1.60
C VAL A 97 13.21 7.42 -2.95
N ALA A 98 12.44 7.18 -4.01
CA ALA A 98 13.00 6.98 -5.34
C ALA A 98 13.72 8.23 -5.84
N ALA A 99 13.13 9.42 -5.63
CA ALA A 99 13.79 10.70 -5.94
C ALA A 99 15.06 10.89 -5.10
N SER A 100 15.04 10.53 -3.82
CA SER A 100 16.21 10.63 -2.94
C SER A 100 17.34 9.70 -3.30
N ILE A 101 17.07 8.54 -3.91
CA ILE A 101 18.13 7.63 -4.37
C ILE A 101 18.65 8.08 -5.73
N ILE A 102 17.75 8.31 -6.69
CA ILE A 102 18.11 8.50 -8.10
C ILE A 102 18.59 9.93 -8.37
N LEU A 103 17.94 10.93 -7.75
CA LEU A 103 18.23 12.34 -7.99
C LEU A 103 19.08 12.98 -6.88
N PHE A 104 19.63 12.19 -5.94
CA PHE A 104 20.46 12.72 -4.84
C PHE A 104 21.52 13.73 -5.32
N PRO A 105 22.36 13.44 -6.33
CA PRO A 105 23.42 14.35 -6.71
C PRO A 105 22.88 15.68 -7.26
N LEU A 106 21.73 15.64 -7.93
CA LEU A 106 21.08 16.82 -8.49
C LEU A 106 20.39 17.64 -7.39
N LYS A 107 19.72 16.96 -6.45
CA LYS A 107 19.13 17.57 -5.25
C LYS A 107 20.21 18.30 -4.44
N GLU A 108 21.37 17.67 -4.28
CA GLU A 108 22.52 18.22 -3.57
C GLU A 108 23.14 19.41 -4.31
N TYR A 109 23.36 19.30 -5.63
CA TYR A 109 23.81 20.41 -6.46
C TYR A 109 22.88 21.63 -6.37
N TYR A 110 21.57 21.39 -6.44
CA TYR A 110 20.57 22.44 -6.33
C TYR A 110 20.57 23.10 -4.95
N SER A 111 20.57 22.30 -3.88
CA SER A 111 20.69 22.80 -2.51
C SER A 111 21.97 23.63 -2.32
N ALA A 112 23.11 23.19 -2.86
CA ALA A 112 24.38 23.91 -2.78
C ALA A 112 24.37 25.23 -3.55
N ALA A 113 23.77 25.27 -4.74
CA ALA A 113 23.60 26.50 -5.50
C ALA A 113 22.78 27.53 -4.70
N PHE A 114 21.70 27.10 -4.06
CA PHE A 114 20.86 27.94 -3.23
C PHE A 114 21.55 28.43 -1.95
N GLU A 115 22.27 27.55 -1.25
CA GLU A 115 23.02 27.90 -0.05
C GLU A 115 24.05 29.02 -0.36
N ARG A 116 24.83 28.85 -1.43
CA ARG A 116 25.88 29.79 -1.85
C ARG A 116 25.33 31.16 -2.22
N GLU A 117 24.21 31.20 -2.94
CA GLU A 117 23.58 32.47 -3.33
C GLU A 117 22.90 33.17 -2.15
N GLY A 118 22.35 32.40 -1.21
CA GLY A 118 21.77 32.89 0.04
C GLY A 118 22.79 33.48 1.03
N ARG A 119 24.08 33.19 0.85
CA ARG A 119 25.18 33.60 1.76
C ARG A 119 24.90 33.21 3.21
N TYR A 120 24.40 31.99 3.42
CA TYR A 120 24.24 31.48 4.78
C TYR A 120 25.60 31.33 5.45
N ASP A 121 25.68 31.67 6.74
CA ASP A 121 26.90 31.58 7.54
C ASP A 121 27.11 30.15 8.05
N ASN A 122 27.18 29.20 7.12
CA ASN A 122 27.25 27.78 7.44
C ASN A 122 28.69 27.28 7.63
N GLY A 123 29.70 28.13 7.45
CA GLY A 123 31.12 27.74 7.52
C GLY A 123 31.60 26.90 6.33
N PRO A 124 32.81 26.30 6.42
CA PRO A 124 33.39 25.51 5.34
C PRO A 124 32.62 24.20 5.11
N LEU A 125 32.62 23.73 3.87
CA LEU A 125 32.00 22.45 3.50
C LEU A 125 32.85 21.29 4.00
N GLU A 126 32.20 20.30 4.63
CA GLU A 126 32.83 19.10 5.16
C GLU A 126 32.01 17.88 4.75
N GLU A 127 32.26 17.36 3.55
CA GLU A 127 31.46 16.26 3.00
C GLU A 127 31.91 14.90 3.55
N PHE A 128 30.94 14.00 3.76
CA PHE A 128 31.23 12.58 3.94
C PHE A 128 31.80 11.99 2.65
N SER A 129 32.58 10.90 2.77
CA SER A 129 32.94 10.12 1.58
C SER A 129 31.68 9.51 0.94
N LEU A 130 31.70 9.27 -0.37
CA LEU A 130 30.55 8.71 -1.11
C LEU A 130 30.02 7.41 -0.48
N ILE A 131 30.90 6.54 0.01
CA ILE A 131 30.51 5.30 0.70
C ILE A 131 29.74 5.61 1.98
N GLN A 132 30.21 6.58 2.77
CA GLN A 132 29.53 6.98 4.00
C GLN A 132 28.18 7.63 3.72
N GLN A 133 28.06 8.44 2.67
CA GLN A 133 26.79 8.97 2.20
C GLN A 133 25.83 7.82 1.84
N GLY A 134 26.27 6.87 1.02
CA GLY A 134 25.47 5.69 0.66
C GLY A 134 25.03 4.86 1.86
N ILE A 135 25.88 4.70 2.88
CA ILE A 135 25.51 4.01 4.13
C ILE A 135 24.45 4.81 4.92
N GLU A 136 24.57 6.14 4.97
CA GLU A 136 23.60 7.00 5.63
C GLU A 136 22.23 6.94 4.92
N GLU A 137 22.20 7.03 3.59
CA GLU A 137 20.98 6.87 2.78
C GLU A 137 20.34 5.48 2.95
N ALA A 138 21.16 4.41 2.95
CA ALA A 138 20.66 3.05 3.14
C ALA A 138 19.95 2.88 4.51
N LYS A 139 20.49 3.47 5.58
CA LYS A 139 19.83 3.45 6.91
C LYS A 139 18.47 4.13 6.86
N LEU A 140 18.38 5.27 6.16
CA LEU A 140 17.14 6.01 6.01
C LEU A 140 16.11 5.21 5.21
N LEU A 141 16.54 4.58 4.11
CA LEU A 141 15.71 3.68 3.31
C LEU A 141 15.13 2.54 4.16
N PHE A 142 15.97 1.84 4.94
CA PHE A 142 15.49 0.76 5.81
C PHE A 142 14.49 1.24 6.86
N LEU A 143 14.71 2.42 7.45
CA LEU A 143 13.76 3.04 8.35
C LEU A 143 12.41 3.29 7.65
N TYR A 144 12.44 3.84 6.44
CA TYR A 144 11.23 4.20 5.70
C TYR A 144 10.44 2.97 5.28
N LEU A 145 11.12 1.96 4.73
CA LEU A 145 10.50 0.69 4.37
C LEU A 145 9.87 0.00 5.59
N THR A 146 10.60 -0.06 6.71
CA THR A 146 10.11 -0.74 7.93
C THR A 146 8.87 -0.06 8.49
N VAL A 147 8.87 1.28 8.59
CA VAL A 147 7.71 2.02 9.13
C VAL A 147 6.51 1.91 8.20
N GLN A 148 6.70 2.08 6.89
CA GLN A 148 5.58 1.97 5.94
C GLN A 148 5.01 0.55 5.90
N ALA A 149 5.86 -0.47 5.95
CA ALA A 149 5.44 -1.86 6.02
C ALA A 149 4.55 -2.14 7.24
N VAL A 150 4.94 -1.65 8.42
CA VAL A 150 4.13 -1.76 9.64
C VAL A 150 2.80 -1.01 9.52
N VAL A 151 2.82 0.22 8.98
CA VAL A 151 1.62 1.04 8.77
C VAL A 151 0.61 0.33 7.86
N VAL A 152 1.07 -0.26 6.77
CA VAL A 152 0.23 -1.00 5.82
C VAL A 152 -0.40 -2.22 6.49
N TRP A 153 0.36 -2.96 7.31
CA TRP A 153 -0.18 -4.11 8.07
C TRP A 153 -1.19 -3.70 9.14
N ILE A 154 -1.00 -2.56 9.81
CA ILE A 154 -2.00 -2.04 10.74
C ILE A 154 -3.27 -1.64 9.95
N GLY A 155 -3.09 -0.96 8.81
CA GLY A 155 -4.20 -0.48 7.97
C GLY A 155 -4.96 -1.59 7.26
N TYR A 156 -4.33 -2.75 7.11
CA TYR A 156 -4.89 -3.94 6.49
C TYR A 156 -6.10 -4.51 7.27
N TYR A 157 -6.05 -4.54 8.60
CA TYR A 157 -7.12 -5.13 9.40
C TYR A 157 -8.42 -4.33 9.29
N PRO A 158 -9.59 -4.98 9.16
CA PRO A 158 -10.88 -4.33 8.87
C PRO A 158 -11.50 -3.59 10.06
N PHE A 159 -10.75 -3.38 11.14
CA PHE A 159 -11.24 -2.65 12.31
C PHE A 159 -11.07 -1.14 12.14
N SER A 160 -12.09 -0.37 12.48
CA SER A 160 -12.06 1.10 12.36
C SER A 160 -10.90 1.73 13.14
N ALA A 161 -10.59 1.21 14.34
CA ALA A 161 -9.48 1.70 15.16
C ALA A 161 -8.12 1.49 14.49
N THR A 162 -7.87 0.33 13.88
CA THR A 162 -6.59 0.03 13.21
C THR A 162 -6.43 0.88 11.96
N GLN A 163 -7.50 1.08 11.19
CA GLN A 163 -7.49 2.00 10.04
C GLN A 163 -7.16 3.45 10.45
N TRP A 164 -7.78 3.97 11.51
CA TRP A 164 -7.48 5.32 12.02
C TRP A 164 -6.02 5.47 12.48
N ILE A 165 -5.50 4.47 13.20
CA ILE A 165 -4.11 4.46 13.65
C ILE A 165 -3.17 4.44 12.45
N ALA A 166 -3.41 3.57 11.47
CA ALA A 166 -2.59 3.47 10.26
C ALA A 166 -2.61 4.77 9.43
N MET A 167 -3.78 5.36 9.19
CA MET A 167 -3.89 6.64 8.49
C MET A 167 -3.12 7.75 9.21
N THR A 168 -3.25 7.84 10.53
CA THR A 168 -2.58 8.85 11.35
C THR A 168 -1.07 8.67 11.32
N LEU A 169 -0.59 7.44 11.55
CA LEU A 169 0.84 7.11 11.51
C LEU A 169 1.43 7.35 10.12
N SER A 170 0.74 6.93 9.05
CA SER A 170 1.16 7.15 7.67
C SER A 170 1.33 8.64 7.37
N THR A 171 0.35 9.46 7.75
CA THR A 171 0.37 10.90 7.51
C THR A 171 1.48 11.59 8.30
N ILE A 172 1.62 11.27 9.59
CA ILE A 172 2.67 11.82 10.44
C ILE A 172 4.05 11.44 9.89
N PHE A 173 4.19 10.18 9.47
CA PHE A 173 5.44 9.68 8.92
C PHE A 173 5.79 10.32 7.58
N LEU A 174 4.82 10.51 6.68
CA LEU A 174 5.01 11.25 5.43
C LEU A 174 5.52 12.67 5.69
N PHE A 175 4.91 13.40 6.64
CA PHE A 175 5.32 14.77 6.95
C PHE A 175 6.73 14.80 7.55
N ALA A 176 7.03 13.89 8.48
CA ALA A 176 8.34 13.81 9.11
C ALA A 176 9.44 13.40 8.13
N SER A 177 9.19 12.39 7.29
CA SER A 177 10.15 11.87 6.30
C SER A 177 10.44 12.90 5.21
N PHE A 178 9.42 13.55 4.67
CA PHE A 178 9.60 14.63 3.70
C PHE A 178 10.43 15.78 4.28
N GLY A 179 10.13 16.16 5.53
CA GLY A 179 10.89 17.19 6.23
C GLY A 179 12.35 16.81 6.42
N LEU A 180 12.61 15.61 6.94
CA LEU A 180 13.95 15.08 7.16
C LEU A 180 14.76 15.02 5.85
N ASP A 181 14.16 14.49 4.79
CA ASP A 181 14.83 14.22 3.52
C ASP A 181 15.28 15.49 2.78
N LEU A 182 14.54 16.59 2.91
CA LEU A 182 14.89 17.85 2.24
C LEU A 182 15.70 18.81 3.12
N ILE A 183 15.74 18.58 4.43
CA ILE A 183 16.67 19.25 5.34
C ILE A 183 18.05 18.56 5.30
N ALA A 184 18.08 17.24 5.10
CA ALA A 184 19.29 16.43 5.19
C ALA A 184 20.44 16.84 4.26
N PRO A 185 20.25 17.20 2.97
CA PRO A 185 21.37 17.41 2.04
C PRO A 185 22.35 18.49 2.54
N THR A 186 21.80 19.63 2.97
CA THR A 186 22.62 20.71 3.56
C THR A 186 23.31 20.26 4.84
N LEU A 187 22.63 19.55 5.75
CA LEU A 187 23.26 19.06 6.98
C LEU A 187 24.34 17.99 6.70
N GLN A 188 24.13 17.10 5.72
CA GLN A 188 25.10 16.07 5.32
C GLN A 188 26.35 16.69 4.70
N ARG A 189 26.21 17.77 3.92
CA ARG A 189 27.33 18.57 3.37
C ARG A 189 28.23 19.17 4.46
N HIS A 190 27.70 19.29 5.68
CA HIS A 190 28.40 19.76 6.88
C HIS A 190 28.69 18.63 7.88
N ARG A 191 28.82 17.39 7.38
CA ARG A 191 29.21 16.18 8.12
C ARG A 191 28.29 15.80 9.29
N ILE A 192 27.03 16.18 9.23
CA ILE A 192 26.03 15.79 10.23
C ILE A 192 25.45 14.43 9.82
N SER A 193 25.57 13.40 10.67
CA SER A 193 24.95 12.07 10.42
C SER A 193 23.43 12.09 10.64
N TYR A 194 22.66 11.21 10.01
CA TYR A 194 21.20 11.12 10.20
C TYR A 194 20.79 10.92 11.65
N ALA A 195 21.55 10.14 12.41
CA ALA A 195 21.26 9.92 13.83
C ALA A 195 21.29 11.23 14.64
N LEU A 196 22.15 12.18 14.25
CA LEU A 196 22.23 13.50 14.84
C LEU A 196 21.14 14.43 14.29
N MET A 197 20.87 14.37 12.98
CA MET A 197 19.76 15.11 12.37
C MET A 197 18.43 14.77 13.01
N ILE A 198 18.09 13.48 13.10
CA ILE A 198 16.85 13.00 13.74
C ILE A 198 16.78 13.52 15.18
N LYS A 199 17.88 13.44 15.94
CA LYS A 199 17.92 13.96 17.32
C LYS A 199 17.64 15.47 17.40
N VAL A 200 18.15 16.26 16.47
CA VAL A 200 17.93 17.72 16.42
C VAL A 200 16.51 18.03 15.96
N LEU A 201 16.03 17.37 14.91
CA LEU A 201 14.69 17.57 14.37
C LEU A 201 13.59 17.11 15.35
N LEU A 202 13.85 16.09 16.17
CA LEU A 202 12.95 15.68 17.25
C LEU A 202 12.90 16.69 18.41
N LYS A 203 13.90 17.57 18.57
CA LYS A 203 13.80 18.72 19.49
C LYS A 203 12.92 19.84 18.91
N HIS A 204 12.78 19.90 17.58
CA HIS A 204 11.95 20.86 16.86
C HIS A 204 10.92 20.15 15.97
N PRO A 205 10.02 19.33 16.56
CA PRO A 205 9.14 18.47 15.77
C PRO A 205 8.19 19.29 14.91
N TRP A 206 7.72 20.45 15.38
CA TRP A 206 6.80 21.31 14.65
C TRP A 206 7.45 22.03 13.47
N LEU A 207 8.76 22.26 13.53
CA LEU A 207 9.53 22.80 12.40
C LEU A 207 9.55 21.78 11.26
N THR A 208 9.91 20.53 11.59
CA THR A 208 9.99 19.42 10.62
C THR A 208 8.61 19.04 10.07
N MET A 209 7.64 18.83 10.96
CA MET A 209 6.27 18.44 10.62
C MET A 209 5.53 19.55 9.87
N GLY A 210 5.66 20.80 10.30
CA GLY A 210 5.02 21.93 9.61
C GLY A 210 5.59 22.12 8.20
N PHE A 211 6.90 21.96 8.03
CA PHE A 211 7.54 22.02 6.72
C PHE A 211 7.09 20.87 5.82
N GLY A 212 7.13 19.63 6.31
CA GLY A 212 6.64 18.48 5.57
C GLY A 212 5.18 18.65 5.15
N MET A 213 4.30 18.98 6.12
CA MET A 213 2.88 19.23 5.89
C MET A 213 2.63 20.27 4.79
N LEU A 214 3.37 21.37 4.78
CA LEU A 214 3.19 22.43 3.78
C LEU A 214 3.31 21.91 2.34
N PHE A 215 4.26 21.01 2.08
CA PHE A 215 4.53 20.51 0.74
C PHE A 215 3.80 19.21 0.42
N THR A 216 3.52 18.37 1.41
CA THR A 216 2.87 17.06 1.18
C THR A 216 1.38 17.05 1.42
N ALA A 217 0.81 17.93 2.24
CA ALA A 217 -0.64 17.94 2.47
C ALA A 217 -1.43 18.23 1.17
N PRO A 218 -1.03 19.20 0.31
CA PRO A 218 -1.72 19.43 -0.95
C PRO A 218 -1.66 18.21 -1.89
N THR A 219 -0.50 17.54 -1.97
CA THR A 219 -0.32 16.35 -2.82
C THR A 219 -1.09 15.15 -2.26
N LEU A 220 -1.16 15.00 -0.93
CA LEU A 220 -1.94 13.96 -0.27
C LEU A 220 -3.44 14.14 -0.51
N LEU A 221 -3.95 15.37 -0.38
CA LEU A 221 -5.35 15.70 -0.68
C LEU A 221 -5.69 15.45 -2.15
N LEU A 222 -4.79 15.86 -3.07
CA LEU A 222 -4.96 15.57 -4.49
C LEU A 222 -4.95 14.06 -4.77
N GLY A 223 -4.05 13.30 -4.14
CA GLY A 223 -4.01 11.85 -4.30
C GLY A 223 -5.25 11.14 -3.76
N ASN A 224 -5.80 11.60 -2.65
CA ASN A 224 -7.06 11.09 -2.14
C ASN A 224 -8.21 11.33 -3.11
N TYR A 225 -8.21 12.47 -3.81
CA TYR A 225 -9.18 12.77 -4.86
C TYR A 225 -8.95 11.93 -6.12
N ILE A 226 -7.71 11.80 -6.61
CA ILE A 226 -7.42 11.00 -7.81
C ILE A 226 -7.76 9.53 -7.59
N LEU A 227 -7.52 8.98 -6.39
CA LEU A 227 -7.93 7.62 -6.01
C LEU A 227 -9.47 7.44 -5.90
N THR A 228 -10.28 8.47 -6.12
CA THR A 228 -11.73 8.31 -6.31
C THR A 228 -12.15 8.22 -7.77
N LEU A 229 -11.22 8.41 -8.71
CA LEU A 229 -11.49 8.32 -10.14
C LEU A 229 -11.37 6.85 -10.58
N GLU A 230 -12.51 6.18 -10.77
CA GLU A 230 -12.56 4.77 -11.20
C GLU A 230 -12.01 4.54 -12.61
N SER A 231 -11.83 5.59 -13.40
CA SER A 231 -11.30 5.51 -14.77
C SER A 231 -9.79 5.32 -14.85
N LEU A 232 -9.07 5.48 -13.74
CA LEU A 232 -7.60 5.41 -13.72
C LEU A 232 -7.14 4.13 -13.05
N THR A 233 -6.15 3.49 -13.65
CA THR A 233 -5.42 2.39 -13.03
C THR A 233 -4.56 2.89 -11.85
N LEU A 234 -4.12 1.96 -11.00
CA LEU A 234 -3.20 2.27 -9.91
C LEU A 234 -1.87 2.86 -10.42
N ILE A 235 -1.36 2.37 -11.56
CA ILE A 235 -0.10 2.84 -12.16
C ILE A 235 -0.26 4.25 -12.72
N GLU A 236 -1.37 4.55 -13.39
CA GLU A 236 -1.66 5.91 -13.87
C GLU A 236 -1.81 6.89 -12.70
N THR A 237 -2.56 6.49 -11.66
CA THR A 237 -2.71 7.27 -10.44
C THR A 237 -1.36 7.53 -9.77
N ALA A 238 -0.55 6.50 -9.62
CA ALA A 238 0.79 6.61 -9.06
C ALA A 238 1.66 7.56 -9.89
N SER A 239 1.61 7.46 -11.23
CA SER A 239 2.38 8.30 -12.15
C SER A 239 1.99 9.78 -12.08
N ILE A 240 0.69 10.09 -12.00
CA ILE A 240 0.22 11.47 -11.81
C ILE A 240 0.71 12.01 -10.48
N LEU A 241 0.55 11.24 -9.40
CA LEU A 241 0.99 11.66 -8.06
C LEU A 241 2.50 11.83 -7.99
N PHE A 242 3.25 10.98 -8.67
CA PHE A 242 4.70 11.13 -8.81
C PHE A 242 5.07 12.46 -9.47
N GLY A 243 4.43 12.77 -10.60
CA GLY A 243 4.66 14.01 -11.35
C GLY A 243 4.35 15.26 -10.52
N VAL A 244 3.23 15.26 -9.79
CA VAL A 244 2.89 16.36 -8.87
C VAL A 244 3.90 16.45 -7.72
N ASN A 245 4.31 15.32 -7.17
CA ASN A 245 5.28 15.28 -6.07
C ASN A 245 6.66 15.82 -6.50
N ILE A 246 7.09 15.61 -7.76
CA ILE A 246 8.32 16.20 -8.30
C ILE A 246 8.30 17.74 -8.21
N ILE A 247 7.14 18.36 -8.48
CA ILE A 247 6.97 19.82 -8.34
C ILE A 247 7.13 20.22 -6.87
N ALA A 248 6.47 19.51 -5.96
CA ALA A 248 6.56 19.76 -4.53
C ALA A 248 8.01 19.61 -4.02
N LEU A 249 8.69 18.53 -4.38
CA LEU A 249 10.10 18.28 -4.05
C LEU A 249 10.98 19.42 -4.56
N THR A 250 10.81 19.84 -5.82
CA THR A 250 11.60 20.92 -6.42
C THR A 250 11.46 22.21 -5.64
N LEU A 251 10.23 22.60 -5.30
CA LEU A 251 9.99 23.82 -4.50
C LEU A 251 10.46 23.69 -3.05
N ALA A 252 10.55 22.47 -2.52
CA ALA A 252 10.90 22.25 -1.14
C ALA A 252 12.41 22.19 -0.88
N VAL A 253 13.27 21.95 -1.90
CA VAL A 253 14.74 21.95 -1.72
C VAL A 253 15.29 23.27 -1.15
N PRO A 254 14.93 24.47 -1.68
CA PRO A 254 15.41 25.74 -1.12
C PRO A 254 14.91 25.98 0.30
N VAL A 255 13.65 25.61 0.55
CA VAL A 255 13.01 25.77 1.85
C VAL A 255 13.67 24.87 2.90
N GLY A 256 13.93 23.62 2.55
CA GLY A 256 14.69 22.67 3.36
C GLY A 256 16.12 23.15 3.63
N THR A 257 16.79 23.71 2.62
CA THR A 257 18.13 24.31 2.75
C THR A 257 18.14 25.49 3.74
N HIS A 258 17.09 26.34 3.71
CA HIS A 258 16.93 27.42 4.68
C HIS A 258 16.75 26.89 6.11
N ILE A 259 15.87 25.89 6.30
CA ILE A 259 15.62 25.27 7.60
C ILE A 259 16.88 24.57 8.11
N ALA A 260 17.62 23.87 7.25
CA ALA A 260 18.88 23.24 7.59
C ALA A 260 19.90 24.25 8.11
N SER A 261 20.04 25.39 7.43
CA SER A 261 20.94 26.48 7.84
C SER A 261 20.55 27.04 9.21
N LEU A 262 19.25 27.13 9.51
CA LEU A 262 18.74 27.58 10.82
C LEU A 262 19.13 26.64 11.97
N VAL A 263 19.13 25.32 11.72
CA VAL A 263 19.40 24.30 12.77
C VAL A 263 20.83 23.79 12.77
N LEU A 264 21.67 24.24 11.83
CA LEU A 264 23.02 23.72 11.62
C LEU A 264 23.92 23.91 12.85
N ASP A 265 23.93 25.11 13.45
CA ASP A 265 24.73 25.39 14.63
C ASP A 265 24.30 24.53 15.83
N GLU A 266 22.99 24.33 16.00
CA GLU A 266 22.49 23.42 17.02
C GLU A 266 22.89 21.97 16.74
N ALA A 267 22.89 21.55 15.46
CA ALA A 267 23.32 20.23 15.07
C ALA A 267 24.80 19.99 15.38
N ARG A 268 25.68 20.96 15.06
CA ARG A 268 27.12 20.91 15.37
C ARG A 268 27.39 20.79 16.87
N ASN A 269 26.62 21.54 17.67
CA ASN A 269 26.78 21.57 19.13
C ASN A 269 26.03 20.45 19.86
N THR A 270 25.19 19.66 19.16
CA THR A 270 24.45 18.57 19.79
C THR A 270 25.36 17.35 19.97
N THR A 271 25.35 16.80 21.18
CA THR A 271 26.11 15.58 21.49
C THR A 271 25.64 14.39 20.65
N ARG A 272 26.59 13.56 20.21
CA ARG A 272 26.27 12.33 19.49
C ARG A 272 25.36 11.40 20.32
N PRO A 273 24.48 10.61 19.69
CA PRO A 273 23.68 9.61 20.40
C PRO A 273 24.57 8.62 21.17
N THR A 274 24.23 8.35 22.43
CA THR A 274 24.96 7.39 23.26
C THR A 274 24.88 5.98 22.65
N PRO A 275 25.84 5.08 22.92
CA PRO A 275 25.78 3.69 22.46
C PRO A 275 24.48 3.00 22.87
N ARG A 276 23.99 3.26 24.10
CA ARG A 276 22.71 2.75 24.59
C ARG A 276 21.52 3.20 23.74
N ASN A 277 21.44 4.50 23.41
CA ASN A 277 20.33 5.01 22.60
C ASN A 277 20.35 4.43 21.18
N ARG A 278 21.54 4.25 20.60
CA ARG A 278 21.68 3.59 19.30
C ARG A 278 21.23 2.13 19.37
N ALA A 279 21.65 1.40 20.40
CA ALA A 279 21.25 0.01 20.60
C ALA A 279 19.73 -0.13 20.75
N ILE A 280 19.08 0.75 21.51
CA ILE A 280 17.62 0.78 21.63
C ILE A 280 16.97 1.05 20.27
N ALA A 281 17.40 2.07 19.53
CA ALA A 281 16.82 2.40 18.24
C ALA A 281 16.94 1.25 17.22
N TYR A 282 18.11 0.62 17.13
CA TYR A 282 18.29 -0.55 16.26
C TYR A 282 17.49 -1.76 16.75
N ALA A 283 17.43 -2.02 18.06
CA ALA A 283 16.61 -3.09 18.60
C ALA A 283 15.13 -2.88 18.28
N THR A 284 14.62 -1.65 18.39
CA THR A 284 13.25 -1.31 17.99
C THR A 284 13.02 -1.56 16.51
N LEU A 285 13.93 -1.11 15.62
CA LEU A 285 13.82 -1.36 14.19
C LEU A 285 13.82 -2.86 13.88
N THR A 286 14.71 -3.63 14.51
CA THR A 286 14.78 -5.09 14.34
C THR A 286 13.50 -5.76 14.83
N VAL A 287 12.95 -5.37 15.99
CA VAL A 287 11.68 -5.92 16.49
C VAL A 287 10.55 -5.62 15.51
N LEU A 288 10.44 -4.39 15.02
CA LEU A 288 9.43 -4.03 14.01
C LEU A 288 9.58 -4.86 12.74
N LEU A 289 10.80 -5.05 12.26
CA LEU A 289 11.09 -5.85 11.07
C LEU A 289 10.78 -7.34 11.29
N CYS A 290 11.08 -7.90 12.48
CA CYS A 290 10.72 -9.26 12.84
C CYS A 290 9.20 -9.46 12.92
N VAL A 291 8.48 -8.51 13.53
CA VAL A 291 7.01 -8.53 13.58
C VAL A 291 6.43 -8.49 12.17
N PHE A 292 6.89 -7.54 11.34
CA PHE A 292 6.50 -7.45 9.94
C PHE A 292 6.74 -8.75 9.18
N SER A 293 7.96 -9.29 9.27
CA SER A 293 8.35 -10.52 8.57
C SER A 293 7.52 -11.71 9.03
N THR A 294 7.18 -11.78 10.31
CA THR A 294 6.34 -12.85 10.88
C THR A 294 4.91 -12.76 10.35
N LEU A 295 4.29 -11.58 10.40
CA LEU A 295 2.94 -11.36 9.87
C LEU A 295 2.87 -11.66 8.38
N HIS A 296 3.86 -11.17 7.62
CA HIS A 296 3.94 -11.41 6.19
C HIS A 296 4.17 -12.89 5.86
N SER A 297 5.00 -13.59 6.64
CA SER A 297 5.21 -15.04 6.47
C SER A 297 3.94 -15.83 6.79
N PHE A 298 3.22 -15.49 7.85
CA PHE A 298 1.93 -16.13 8.15
C PHE A 298 0.92 -15.92 7.03
N PHE A 299 0.88 -14.73 6.45
CA PHE A 299 0.03 -14.46 5.30
C PHE A 299 0.43 -15.28 4.08
N ILE A 300 1.71 -15.32 3.71
CA ILE A 300 2.20 -16.15 2.59
C ILE A 300 1.91 -17.63 2.84
N MET A 301 2.12 -18.12 4.06
CA MET A 301 1.83 -19.52 4.40
C MET A 301 0.33 -19.81 4.33
N SER A 302 -0.52 -18.90 4.80
CA SER A 302 -1.97 -19.05 4.70
C SER A 302 -2.44 -19.03 3.25
N LEU A 303 -1.92 -18.10 2.44
CA LEU A 303 -2.10 -18.09 0.98
C LEU A 303 -1.67 -19.43 0.36
N HIS A 304 -0.50 -19.96 0.75
CA HIS A 304 0.00 -21.21 0.22
C HIS A 304 -0.88 -22.41 0.56
N HIS A 305 -1.31 -22.50 1.82
CA HIS A 305 -2.15 -23.58 2.29
C HIS A 305 -3.54 -23.51 1.67
N LYS A 306 -4.18 -22.33 1.71
CA LYS A 306 -5.56 -22.14 1.27
C LYS A 306 -5.70 -22.04 -0.26
N SER A 307 -4.63 -21.72 -0.98
CA SER A 307 -4.63 -21.82 -2.45
C SER A 307 -4.68 -23.26 -2.98
N GLN A 308 -4.42 -24.28 -2.15
CA GLN A 308 -4.59 -25.67 -2.61
C GLN A 308 -6.06 -25.99 -2.92
N VAL A 309 -7.00 -25.30 -2.27
CA VAL A 309 -8.44 -25.41 -2.54
C VAL A 309 -8.75 -25.04 -4.00
N LEU A 310 -8.04 -24.06 -4.57
CA LEU A 310 -8.18 -23.66 -5.99
C LEU A 310 -7.79 -24.76 -6.98
N LYS A 311 -7.03 -25.77 -6.53
CA LYS A 311 -6.61 -26.90 -7.38
C LYS A 311 -7.59 -28.06 -7.34
N CYS A 312 -8.62 -28.00 -6.50
CA CYS A 312 -9.67 -29.01 -6.46
C CYS A 312 -10.57 -28.88 -7.70
N ASN A 313 -11.11 -30.01 -8.15
CA ASN A 313 -12.13 -30.05 -9.18
C ASN A 313 -13.50 -30.12 -8.50
N TYR A 314 -14.39 -29.21 -8.88
CA TYR A 314 -15.73 -29.11 -8.34
C TYR A 314 -16.75 -29.63 -9.35
N SER A 315 -17.68 -30.46 -8.92
CA SER A 315 -18.75 -30.97 -9.78
C SER A 315 -20.02 -31.24 -8.99
N ILE A 316 -21.17 -30.95 -9.58
CA ILE A 316 -22.48 -31.27 -9.00
C ILE A 316 -22.83 -32.70 -9.38
N ASP A 317 -23.21 -33.51 -8.39
CA ASP A 317 -23.84 -34.80 -8.63
C ASP A 317 -25.32 -34.60 -9.01
N TRP A 318 -25.57 -34.51 -10.31
CA TRP A 318 -26.91 -34.28 -10.85
C TRP A 318 -27.91 -35.39 -10.53
N ASP A 319 -27.46 -36.60 -10.20
CA ASP A 319 -28.34 -37.71 -9.82
C ASP A 319 -28.94 -37.49 -8.42
N THR A 320 -28.31 -36.64 -7.60
CA THR A 320 -28.78 -36.26 -6.26
C THR A 320 -29.56 -34.95 -6.24
N PHE A 321 -29.76 -34.32 -7.40
CA PHE A 321 -30.48 -33.06 -7.49
C PHE A 321 -31.98 -33.28 -7.21
N ASP A 322 -32.46 -32.64 -6.15
CA ASP A 322 -33.86 -32.71 -5.71
C ASP A 322 -34.43 -31.32 -5.45
N VAL A 323 -35.71 -31.15 -5.76
CA VAL A 323 -36.43 -29.89 -5.68
C VAL A 323 -37.73 -30.13 -4.92
N ASP A 324 -37.77 -29.72 -3.65
CA ASP A 324 -38.96 -29.82 -2.83
C ASP A 324 -39.86 -28.60 -3.06
N PHE A 325 -41.01 -28.86 -3.68
CA PHE A 325 -42.00 -27.85 -3.99
C PHE A 325 -42.93 -27.65 -2.79
N PRO A 326 -43.25 -26.40 -2.42
CA PRO A 326 -44.19 -26.14 -1.35
C PRO A 326 -45.56 -26.74 -1.69
N GLY A 327 -46.19 -27.40 -0.73
CA GLY A 327 -47.49 -28.06 -0.92
C GLY A 327 -48.56 -27.14 -1.50
N PHE A 328 -49.56 -27.70 -2.19
CA PHE A 328 -50.54 -26.99 -3.04
C PHE A 328 -51.18 -25.73 -2.41
N LYS A 329 -51.35 -25.69 -1.08
CA LYS A 329 -51.90 -24.53 -0.35
C LYS A 329 -50.92 -23.35 -0.20
N ALA A 330 -49.61 -23.61 -0.18
CA ALA A 330 -48.57 -22.59 -0.09
C ALA A 330 -48.22 -22.00 -1.47
N PHE A 331 -48.63 -22.66 -2.56
CA PHE A 331 -48.45 -22.19 -3.94
C PHE A 331 -49.22 -20.89 -4.26
N PHE A 332 -50.15 -20.47 -3.40
CA PHE A 332 -50.96 -19.26 -3.56
C PHE A 332 -50.53 -18.09 -2.66
N LYS A 333 -49.42 -18.19 -1.92
CA LYS A 333 -48.87 -17.10 -1.11
C LYS A 333 -47.83 -16.28 -1.90
N GLU A 334 -47.71 -14.99 -1.62
CA GLU A 334 -46.89 -14.02 -2.36
C GLU A 334 -45.36 -14.18 -2.20
N ASN A 335 -44.86 -15.13 -1.40
CA ASN A 335 -43.42 -15.40 -1.24
C ASN A 335 -43.16 -16.90 -1.31
N LYS A 336 -43.04 -17.43 -2.54
CA LYS A 336 -42.81 -18.87 -2.79
C LYS A 336 -41.31 -19.16 -2.65
N LYS A 337 -40.98 -20.03 -1.71
CA LYS A 337 -39.64 -20.61 -1.59
C LYS A 337 -39.71 -22.06 -2.05
N VAL A 338 -38.77 -22.45 -2.89
CA VAL A 338 -38.54 -23.83 -3.32
C VAL A 338 -37.24 -24.26 -2.70
N GLN A 339 -37.21 -25.42 -2.04
CA GLN A 339 -35.98 -25.94 -1.48
C GLN A 339 -35.27 -26.76 -2.56
N ILE A 340 -34.02 -26.40 -2.84
CA ILE A 340 -33.16 -27.12 -3.79
C ILE A 340 -32.09 -27.82 -2.97
N SER A 341 -31.82 -29.09 -3.29
CA SER A 341 -30.73 -29.86 -2.70
C SER A 341 -29.97 -30.67 -3.74
N PHE A 342 -28.66 -30.79 -3.55
CA PHE A 342 -27.79 -31.63 -4.37
C PHE A 342 -26.51 -31.96 -3.59
N VAL A 343 -25.69 -32.88 -4.09
CA VAL A 343 -24.37 -33.18 -3.56
C VAL A 343 -23.30 -32.49 -4.42
N LEU A 344 -22.45 -31.71 -3.77
CA LEU A 344 -21.25 -31.14 -4.36
C LEU A 344 -20.08 -32.11 -4.15
N ASN A 345 -19.52 -32.61 -5.25
CA ASN A 345 -18.32 -33.43 -5.25
C ASN A 345 -17.08 -32.54 -5.41
N ILE A 346 -16.20 -32.59 -4.42
CA ILE A 346 -14.92 -31.90 -4.40
C ILE A 346 -13.83 -32.95 -4.54
N ALA A 347 -13.24 -33.04 -5.73
CA ALA A 347 -12.15 -33.96 -6.02
C ALA A 347 -10.81 -33.23 -5.83
N ASN A 348 -9.94 -33.76 -4.97
CA ASN A 348 -8.59 -33.24 -4.76
C ASN A 348 -7.59 -34.02 -5.63
N PRO A 349 -7.13 -33.46 -6.77
CA PRO A 349 -6.15 -34.14 -7.62
C PRO A 349 -4.72 -34.04 -7.09
N THR A 350 -4.48 -33.23 -6.06
CA THR A 350 -3.14 -32.94 -5.56
C THR A 350 -2.60 -34.06 -4.68
N GLU A 351 -1.29 -34.03 -4.43
CA GLU A 351 -0.61 -34.99 -3.55
C GLU A 351 -0.76 -34.65 -2.06
N PHE A 352 -1.32 -33.49 -1.73
CA PHE A 352 -1.47 -32.99 -0.38
C PHE A 352 -2.93 -33.05 0.05
N ASP A 353 -3.18 -33.27 1.34
CA ASP A 353 -4.52 -33.14 1.89
C ASP A 353 -4.94 -31.65 1.86
N VAL A 354 -6.21 -31.41 1.52
CA VAL A 354 -6.78 -30.06 1.45
C VAL A 354 -7.78 -29.91 2.59
N VAL A 355 -7.64 -28.85 3.38
CA VAL A 355 -8.61 -28.46 4.40
C VAL A 355 -9.31 -27.19 3.94
N ILE A 356 -10.61 -27.28 3.75
CA ILE A 356 -11.51 -26.15 3.53
C ILE A 356 -12.08 -25.81 4.90
N GLU A 357 -11.64 -24.68 5.46
CA GLU A 357 -12.13 -24.13 6.73
C GLU A 357 -13.46 -23.37 6.52
N GLU A 358 -13.97 -22.72 7.57
CA GLU A 358 -15.13 -21.82 7.56
C GLU A 358 -15.29 -21.09 6.21
N SER A 359 -16.25 -21.55 5.42
CA SER A 359 -16.46 -21.10 4.06
C SER A 359 -17.95 -20.91 3.78
N GLN A 360 -18.24 -20.05 2.83
CA GLN A 360 -19.59 -19.71 2.43
C GLN A 360 -19.77 -20.02 0.96
N LEU A 361 -20.80 -20.80 0.64
CA LEU A 361 -21.20 -21.04 -0.74
C LEU A 361 -22.25 -20.00 -1.13
N PHE A 362 -21.84 -19.05 -1.96
CA PHE A 362 -22.72 -18.06 -2.57
C PHE A 362 -23.34 -18.65 -3.83
N ILE A 363 -24.66 -18.65 -3.88
CA ILE A 363 -25.43 -19.15 -5.01
C ILE A 363 -26.13 -17.98 -5.66
N ARG A 364 -25.84 -17.75 -6.93
CA ARG A 364 -26.41 -16.66 -7.73
C ARG A 364 -27.15 -17.21 -8.94
N ASN A 365 -28.20 -16.51 -9.36
CA ASN A 365 -28.93 -16.76 -10.60
C ASN A 365 -29.12 -15.42 -11.33
N ASP A 366 -28.71 -15.36 -12.60
CA ASP A 366 -28.74 -14.12 -13.41
C ASP A 366 -28.09 -12.91 -12.66
N GLY A 367 -26.98 -13.15 -11.96
CA GLY A 367 -26.23 -12.14 -11.22
C GLY A 367 -26.86 -11.68 -9.89
N LYS A 368 -28.01 -12.22 -9.48
CA LYS A 368 -28.63 -11.94 -8.18
C LYS A 368 -28.32 -13.06 -7.18
N GLU A 369 -27.95 -12.68 -5.97
CA GLU A 369 -27.78 -13.61 -4.86
C GLU A 369 -29.12 -14.26 -4.48
N VAL A 370 -29.16 -15.59 -4.55
CA VAL A 370 -30.31 -16.42 -4.21
C VAL A 370 -30.16 -16.95 -2.79
N SER A 371 -28.95 -17.38 -2.42
CA SER A 371 -28.68 -17.92 -1.09
C SER A 371 -27.19 -17.87 -0.76
N VAL A 372 -26.90 -17.87 0.54
CA VAL A 372 -25.57 -18.03 1.13
C VAL A 372 -25.65 -19.19 2.11
N ILE A 373 -24.79 -20.19 1.93
CA ILE A 373 -24.79 -21.40 2.75
C ILE A 373 -23.46 -21.47 3.49
N ASP A 374 -23.50 -21.54 4.81
CA ASP A 374 -22.31 -21.84 5.61
C ASP A 374 -21.92 -23.30 5.40
N MET A 375 -20.72 -23.50 4.86
CA MET A 375 -20.16 -24.82 4.60
C MET A 375 -19.35 -25.27 5.82
N PRO A 376 -19.53 -26.51 6.28
CA PRO A 376 -18.75 -27.04 7.39
C PRO A 376 -17.29 -27.24 6.99
N ASP A 377 -16.39 -27.25 7.97
CA ASP A 377 -15.00 -27.62 7.76
C ASP A 377 -14.91 -28.99 7.07
N LEU A 378 -14.15 -29.04 5.97
CA LEU A 378 -14.02 -30.23 5.13
C LEU A 378 -12.54 -30.55 4.89
N ALA A 379 -12.13 -31.76 5.26
CA ALA A 379 -10.85 -32.32 4.85
C ALA A 379 -11.04 -33.25 3.65
N VAL A 380 -10.39 -32.91 2.52
CA VAL A 380 -10.36 -33.72 1.31
C VAL A 380 -8.96 -34.32 1.19
N SER A 381 -8.83 -35.62 1.47
CA SER A 381 -7.54 -36.30 1.38
C SER A 381 -6.95 -36.23 -0.03
N SER A 382 -5.63 -36.32 -0.10
CA SER A 382 -4.87 -36.46 -1.35
C SER A 382 -5.49 -37.51 -2.27
N ARG A 383 -5.71 -37.14 -3.54
CA ARG A 383 -6.26 -38.02 -4.59
C ARG A 383 -7.63 -38.65 -4.25
N SER A 384 -8.43 -37.99 -3.43
CA SER A 384 -9.77 -38.46 -3.04
C SER A 384 -10.87 -37.48 -3.44
N VAL A 385 -12.13 -37.92 -3.27
CA VAL A 385 -13.32 -37.11 -3.51
C VAL A 385 -14.11 -37.03 -2.21
N ALA A 386 -14.47 -35.81 -1.81
CA ALA A 386 -15.40 -35.55 -0.74
C ALA A 386 -16.76 -35.14 -1.31
N ALA A 387 -17.82 -35.69 -0.73
CA ALA A 387 -19.21 -35.39 -1.09
C ALA A 387 -19.84 -34.51 -0.01
N VAL A 388 -20.25 -33.30 -0.39
CA VAL A 388 -20.86 -32.34 0.53
C VAL A 388 -22.33 -32.11 0.14
N PRO A 389 -23.30 -32.47 1.00
CA PRO A 389 -24.70 -32.18 0.72
C PRO A 389 -24.97 -30.68 0.86
N VAL A 390 -25.49 -30.07 -0.20
CA VAL A 390 -25.85 -28.65 -0.27
C VAL A 390 -27.37 -28.52 -0.28
N LYS A 391 -27.93 -27.64 0.55
CA LYS A 391 -29.37 -27.36 0.64
C LYS A 391 -29.64 -25.87 0.81
N PHE A 392 -30.54 -25.31 0.02
CA PHE A 392 -30.95 -23.91 0.15
C PHE A 392 -32.37 -23.65 -0.36
N ASP A 393 -32.95 -22.56 0.12
CA ASP A 393 -34.25 -22.07 -0.33
C ASP A 393 -34.05 -21.04 -1.45
N ALA A 394 -34.52 -21.35 -2.66
CA ALA A 394 -34.60 -20.40 -3.77
C ALA A 394 -35.97 -19.71 -3.77
N GLN A 395 -36.01 -18.38 -3.85
CA GLN A 395 -37.25 -17.67 -4.14
C GLN A 395 -37.57 -17.78 -5.62
N VAL A 396 -38.78 -18.22 -5.93
CA VAL A 396 -39.23 -18.43 -7.30
C VAL A 396 -40.53 -17.69 -7.54
N ASP A 397 -40.51 -16.77 -8.51
CA ASP A 397 -41.74 -16.19 -9.03
C ASP A 397 -42.32 -17.11 -10.11
N PHE A 398 -43.34 -17.88 -9.73
CA PHE A 398 -44.07 -18.78 -10.64
C PHE A 398 -45.20 -18.06 -11.41
N SER A 399 -45.23 -16.73 -11.44
CA SER A 399 -46.26 -15.97 -12.16
C SER A 399 -46.18 -16.16 -13.69
N SER A 400 -45.05 -16.63 -14.22
CA SER A 400 -44.92 -16.97 -15.64
C SER A 400 -44.13 -18.26 -15.90
N ILE A 401 -44.64 -19.16 -16.75
CA ILE A 401 -43.97 -20.40 -17.22
C ILE A 401 -42.58 -20.14 -17.84
N PRO A 402 -42.33 -19.00 -18.55
CA PRO A 402 -40.99 -18.64 -18.99
C PRO A 402 -39.95 -18.49 -17.88
N ASP A 403 -40.34 -18.08 -16.67
CA ASP A 403 -39.41 -17.90 -15.55
C ASP A 403 -38.93 -19.23 -14.95
N PHE A 404 -39.68 -20.33 -15.14
CA PHE A 404 -39.21 -21.68 -14.80
C PHE A 404 -38.01 -22.14 -15.67
N LYS A 405 -37.92 -21.68 -16.93
CA LYS A 405 -36.74 -21.92 -17.76
C LYS A 405 -35.55 -21.05 -17.37
N LYS A 406 -35.78 -19.87 -16.76
CA LYS A 406 -34.71 -19.02 -16.21
C LYS A 406 -34.10 -19.62 -14.95
N LEU A 407 -34.92 -20.28 -14.13
CA LEU A 407 -34.46 -21.10 -12.99
C LEU A 407 -33.53 -22.25 -13.32
N LEU A 408 -33.32 -22.60 -14.60
CA LEU A 408 -32.43 -23.67 -15.01
C LEU A 408 -31.21 -23.14 -15.79
N LYS A 409 -31.04 -21.82 -15.86
CA LYS A 409 -29.98 -21.16 -16.62
C LYS A 409 -29.24 -20.16 -15.75
N ASN A 410 -27.96 -19.98 -16.06
CA ASN A 410 -27.10 -18.96 -15.47
C ASN A 410 -27.01 -19.02 -13.94
N TRP A 411 -26.93 -20.24 -13.39
CA TRP A 411 -26.52 -20.41 -12.00
C TRP A 411 -25.01 -20.26 -11.92
N GLU A 412 -24.58 -19.46 -10.95
CA GLU A 412 -23.18 -19.33 -10.57
C GLU A 412 -23.07 -19.76 -9.12
N MET A 413 -22.08 -20.60 -8.83
CA MET A 413 -21.78 -21.00 -7.45
C MET A 413 -20.36 -20.56 -7.14
N GLN A 414 -20.21 -19.81 -6.06
CA GLN A 414 -18.94 -19.25 -5.63
C GLN A 414 -18.67 -19.69 -4.20
N LEU A 415 -17.63 -20.49 -4.00
CA LEU A 415 -17.12 -20.80 -2.67
C LEU A 415 -16.21 -19.66 -2.23
N GLU A 416 -16.55 -19.02 -1.12
CA GLU A 416 -15.77 -17.95 -0.51
C GLU A 416 -15.22 -18.43 0.83
N TYR A 417 -13.93 -18.24 1.05
CA TYR A 417 -13.29 -18.52 2.34
C TYR A 417 -12.24 -17.47 2.67
N GLU A 418 -12.02 -17.20 3.95
CA GLU A 418 -11.02 -16.23 4.36
C GLU A 418 -9.62 -16.82 4.29
N VAL A 419 -8.70 -16.15 3.59
CA VAL A 419 -7.28 -16.53 3.59
C VAL A 419 -6.51 -15.84 4.70
N ALA A 420 -6.94 -14.64 5.04
CA ALA A 420 -6.54 -13.94 6.25
C ALA A 420 -7.77 -13.14 6.70
N PRO A 421 -7.82 -12.66 7.96
CA PRO A 421 -8.96 -11.89 8.44
C PRO A 421 -9.30 -10.76 7.48
N GLY A 422 -10.49 -10.79 6.86
CA GLY A 422 -10.95 -9.79 5.89
C GLY A 422 -10.44 -9.93 4.43
N ILE A 423 -9.67 -10.97 4.08
CA ILE A 423 -9.37 -11.32 2.67
C ILE A 423 -10.16 -12.57 2.29
N PRO A 424 -11.27 -12.43 1.56
CA PRO A 424 -11.92 -13.56 0.95
C PRO A 424 -11.14 -14.03 -0.28
N MET A 425 -11.05 -15.35 -0.44
CA MET A 425 -10.68 -16.00 -1.68
C MET A 425 -11.91 -16.70 -2.23
N ILE A 426 -12.19 -16.42 -3.50
CA ILE A 426 -13.39 -16.88 -4.19
C ILE A 426 -12.97 -17.97 -5.17
N VAL A 427 -13.72 -19.05 -5.20
CA VAL A 427 -13.55 -20.17 -6.15
C VAL A 427 -14.86 -20.36 -6.89
N SER A 428 -14.83 -20.30 -8.22
CA SER A 428 -15.99 -20.65 -9.01
C SER A 428 -16.15 -22.17 -9.00
N VAL A 429 -17.31 -22.61 -8.52
CA VAL A 429 -17.71 -24.01 -8.36
C VAL A 429 -18.59 -24.44 -9.54
N LEU A 430 -19.40 -23.52 -10.07
CA LEU A 430 -20.25 -23.67 -11.25
C LEU A 430 -20.34 -22.36 -12.02
#